data_AF-A0A7X8DRJ4-F1
#
_entry.id   AF-A0A7X8DRJ4-F1
#
_cell.length_a   1.000
_cell.length_b   1.000
_cell.length_c   1.000
_cell.angle_alpha   90.00
_cell.angle_beta   90.00
_cell.angle_gamma   90.00
#
_symmetry.space_group_name_H-M   'P 1'
#
loop_
_entity.id
_entity.type
_entity.pdbx_description
1 polymer ?
#
loop_
_entity_poly.entity_id
_entity_poly.type
_entity_poly.pdbx_seq_one_letter_code
_entity_poly.pdbx_strand_id
1 'polypeptide(L)'
;MRGAYTAGVLDFFLEKNLSFPYVIGVSAGANNGANFVAGQRGRSKRIYLEHSRHPEYMGLKNLIKEKSYFGMDFLFNVLADKLDPFDYKAFGESPSCFKVVVTERETGEAAYFQLRDFDPEFFAKKVLRASSSLPFISRPVEIKGKYYFDGGIADSIP
;
A
#
# COMPACT_ATOMS: atom_id res chain seq x y z
N MET A 1 13.36 7.33 1.06
CA MET A 1 12.17 6.94 1.85
C MET A 1 12.54 5.79 2.77
N ARG A 2 12.08 5.78 4.05
CA ARG A 2 12.42 4.71 5.02
C ARG A 2 11.96 3.31 4.57
N GLY A 3 10.85 3.22 3.84
CA GLY A 3 10.32 1.95 3.31
C GLY A 3 11.25 1.21 2.34
N ALA A 4 12.28 1.87 1.77
CA ALA A 4 13.26 1.20 0.92
C ALA A 4 14.11 0.17 1.69
N TYR A 5 14.33 0.38 2.99
CA TYR A 5 15.01 -0.61 3.84
C TYR A 5 14.20 -1.90 3.95
N THR A 6 12.91 -1.79 4.31
CA THR A 6 11.99 -2.94 4.38
C THR A 6 11.86 -3.65 3.02
N ALA A 7 11.84 -2.90 1.92
CA ALA A 7 11.81 -3.50 0.59
C ALA A 7 13.03 -4.40 0.33
N GLY A 8 14.23 -3.97 0.73
CA GLY A 8 15.44 -4.80 0.62
C GLY A 8 15.39 -6.07 1.47
N VAL A 9 14.89 -5.97 2.71
CA VAL A 9 14.72 -7.13 3.60
C VAL A 9 13.72 -8.13 3.03
N LEU A 10 12.56 -7.67 2.56
CA LEU A 10 11.53 -8.56 1.99
C LEU A 10 11.96 -9.17 0.65
N ASP A 11 12.69 -8.42 -0.18
CA ASP A 11 13.29 -8.97 -1.42
C ASP A 11 14.28 -10.10 -1.10
N PHE A 12 15.08 -9.94 -0.04
CA PHE A 12 15.99 -11.00 0.42
C PHE A 12 15.22 -12.23 0.93
N PHE A 13 14.09 -12.04 1.63
CA PHE A 13 13.23 -13.16 2.02
C PHE A 13 12.68 -13.93 0.82
N LEU A 14 12.23 -13.22 -0.23
CA LEU A 14 11.81 -13.86 -1.47
C LEU A 14 12.96 -14.60 -2.17
N GLU A 15 14.18 -14.04 -2.16
CA GLU A 15 15.37 -14.73 -2.69
C GLU A 15 15.66 -16.04 -1.93
N LYS A 16 15.39 -16.07 -0.62
CA LYS A 16 15.52 -17.28 0.21
C LYS A 16 14.28 -18.18 0.19
N ASN A 17 13.31 -17.92 -0.68
CA ASN A 17 12.04 -18.63 -0.76
C ASN A 17 11.29 -18.69 0.59
N LEU A 18 11.40 -17.62 1.38
CA LEU A 18 10.69 -17.50 2.65
C LEU A 18 9.31 -16.89 2.42
N SER A 19 8.31 -17.49 3.07
CA SER A 19 6.94 -17.00 3.16
C SER A 19 6.49 -17.06 4.62
N PHE A 20 5.60 -16.17 5.03
CA PHE A 20 5.09 -16.13 6.40
C PHE A 20 3.58 -16.40 6.41
N PRO A 21 3.07 -17.21 7.36
CA PRO A 21 1.62 -17.48 7.44
C PRO A 21 0.80 -16.24 7.78
N TYR A 22 1.44 -15.21 8.34
CA TYR A 22 0.82 -13.95 8.73
C TYR A 22 1.73 -12.79 8.38
N VAL A 23 1.19 -11.80 7.68
CA VAL A 23 1.87 -10.56 7.30
C VAL A 23 0.91 -9.41 7.62
N ILE A 24 1.40 -8.42 8.36
CA ILE A 24 0.65 -7.20 8.66
C ILE A 24 1.49 -5.99 8.32
N GLY A 25 0.85 -4.92 7.85
CA GLY A 25 1.57 -3.69 7.54
C GLY A 25 0.67 -2.46 7.58
N VAL A 26 1.35 -1.32 7.62
CA VAL A 26 0.74 0.00 7.59
C VAL A 26 1.50 0.89 6.62
N SER A 27 0.79 1.71 5.85
CA SER A 27 1.38 2.70 4.93
C SER A 27 2.42 2.08 3.99
N ALA A 28 3.63 2.63 3.91
CA ALA A 28 4.73 2.04 3.14
C ALA A 28 5.05 0.58 3.50
N GLY A 29 4.87 0.18 4.76
CA GLY A 29 5.01 -1.21 5.21
C GLY A 29 3.93 -2.12 4.62
N ALA A 30 2.67 -1.65 4.55
CA ALA A 30 1.59 -2.37 3.88
C ALA A 30 1.87 -2.55 2.39
N ASN A 31 2.31 -1.49 1.70
CA ASN A 31 2.65 -1.57 0.28
C ASN A 31 3.81 -2.54 0.01
N ASN A 32 4.86 -2.51 0.82
CA ASN A 32 5.95 -3.46 0.72
C ASN A 32 5.48 -4.90 1.01
N GLY A 33 4.66 -5.06 2.05
CA GLY A 33 4.05 -6.33 2.41
C GLY A 33 3.18 -6.91 1.30
N ALA A 34 2.42 -6.08 0.59
CA ALA A 34 1.60 -6.51 -0.53
C ALA A 34 2.44 -7.07 -1.69
N ASN A 35 3.54 -6.39 -2.06
CA ASN A 35 4.47 -6.90 -3.08
C ASN A 35 5.14 -8.21 -2.64
N PHE A 36 5.47 -8.34 -1.34
CA PHE A 36 6.02 -9.58 -0.77
C PHE A 36 5.01 -10.73 -0.81
N VAL A 37 3.77 -10.49 -0.38
CA VAL A 37 2.67 -11.47 -0.38
C VAL A 37 2.32 -11.94 -1.80
N ALA A 38 2.43 -11.04 -2.78
CA ALA A 38 2.28 -11.35 -4.21
C ALA A 38 3.51 -12.03 -4.84
N GLY A 39 4.60 -12.23 -4.09
CA GLY A 39 5.83 -12.84 -4.60
C GLY A 39 6.61 -11.98 -5.60
N GLN A 40 6.32 -10.68 -5.70
CA GLN A 40 6.89 -9.79 -6.72
C GLN A 40 8.26 -9.23 -6.32
N ARG A 41 9.28 -10.10 -6.31
CA ARG A 41 10.66 -9.73 -5.98
C ARG A 41 11.17 -8.59 -6.87
N GLY A 42 11.78 -7.58 -6.26
CA GLY A 42 12.38 -6.43 -6.96
C GLY A 42 11.39 -5.32 -7.32
N ARG A 43 10.07 -5.54 -7.21
CA ARG A 43 9.08 -4.52 -7.57
C ARG A 43 9.14 -3.33 -6.63
N SER A 44 9.14 -3.56 -5.31
CA SER A 44 9.27 -2.50 -4.31
C SER A 44 10.56 -1.68 -4.51
N LYS A 45 11.67 -2.34 -4.87
CA LYS A 45 12.93 -1.67 -5.20
C LYS A 45 12.79 -0.71 -6.38
N ARG A 46 12.17 -1.14 -7.49
CA ARG A 46 11.92 -0.27 -8.66
C ARG A 46 11.02 0.91 -8.31
N ILE A 47 9.98 0.71 -7.49
CA ILE A 47 9.12 1.79 -7.01
C ILE A 47 9.95 2.88 -6.31
N TYR A 48 10.85 2.49 -5.40
CA TYR A 48 11.64 3.47 -4.64
C TYR A 48 12.80 4.09 -5.40
N LEU A 49 13.43 3.38 -6.35
CA LEU A 49 14.64 3.85 -7.02
C LEU A 49 14.38 4.50 -8.38
N GLU A 50 13.36 4.01 -9.10
CA GLU A 50 13.06 4.41 -10.47
C GLU A 50 11.80 5.29 -10.48
N HIS A 51 10.66 4.73 -10.03
CA HIS A 51 9.36 5.42 -10.14
C HIS A 51 9.21 6.61 -9.21
N SER A 52 9.97 6.67 -8.11
CA SER A 52 9.94 7.82 -7.19
C SER A 52 10.40 9.13 -7.84
N ARG A 53 11.05 9.05 -9.00
CA ARG A 53 11.50 10.22 -9.79
C ARG A 53 10.44 10.69 -10.78
N HIS A 54 9.35 9.94 -10.96
CA HIS A 54 8.28 10.33 -11.87
C HIS A 54 7.56 11.57 -11.33
N PRO A 55 7.25 12.59 -12.16
CA PRO A 55 6.65 13.84 -11.70
C PRO A 55 5.25 13.67 -11.09
N GLU A 56 4.56 12.58 -11.41
CA GLU A 56 3.26 12.24 -10.82
C GLU A 56 3.39 11.38 -9.55
N TYR A 57 4.59 10.94 -9.15
CA TYR A 57 4.77 10.14 -7.93
C TYR A 57 4.44 10.94 -6.67
N MET A 58 5.03 12.13 -6.53
CA MET A 58 4.73 13.08 -5.46
C MET A 58 5.08 14.51 -5.86
N GLY A 59 4.36 15.49 -5.32
CA GLY A 59 4.72 16.91 -5.48
C GLY A 59 3.54 17.87 -5.40
N LEU A 60 3.84 19.18 -5.44
CA LEU A 60 2.82 20.24 -5.38
C LEU A 60 1.81 20.20 -6.53
N LYS A 61 2.23 19.74 -7.72
CA LYS A 61 1.32 19.55 -8.87
C LYS A 61 0.16 18.62 -8.51
N ASN A 62 0.44 17.53 -7.80
CA ASN A 62 -0.56 16.58 -7.35
C ASN A 62 -1.46 17.19 -6.27
N LEU A 63 -0.89 18.03 -5.39
CA LEU A 63 -1.68 18.71 -4.36
C LEU A 63 -2.76 19.61 -4.98
N ILE A 64 -2.46 20.27 -6.10
CA ILE A 64 -3.44 21.09 -6.82
C ILE A 64 -4.47 20.21 -7.56
N LYS A 65 -4.03 19.17 -8.27
CA LYS A 65 -4.89 18.33 -9.13
C LYS A 65 -5.77 17.36 -8.33
N GLU A 66 -5.18 16.66 -7.36
CA GLU A 66 -5.80 15.54 -6.64
C GLU A 66 -6.18 15.92 -5.20
N LYS A 67 -5.75 17.10 -4.71
CA LYS A 67 -5.74 17.43 -3.28
C LYS A 67 -4.96 16.37 -2.48
N SER A 68 -3.87 15.88 -3.09
CA SER A 68 -2.97 14.89 -2.50
C SER A 68 -1.52 15.19 -2.86
N TYR A 69 -0.59 15.24 -1.90
CA TYR A 69 0.83 15.40 -2.20
C TYR A 69 1.40 14.18 -2.92
N PHE A 70 0.99 12.98 -2.52
CA PHE A 70 1.27 11.75 -3.25
C PHE A 70 0.30 11.64 -4.42
N GLY A 71 0.80 11.23 -5.60
CA GLY A 71 -0.07 10.93 -6.74
C GLY A 71 -0.76 9.60 -6.53
N MET A 72 -1.87 9.62 -5.80
CA MET A 72 -2.55 8.39 -5.40
C MET A 72 -3.17 7.68 -6.60
N ASP A 73 -3.63 8.44 -7.60
CA ASP A 73 -4.07 7.86 -8.86
C ASP A 73 -2.91 7.25 -9.65
N PHE A 74 -1.76 7.95 -9.68
CA PHE A 74 -0.56 7.43 -10.32
C PHE A 74 -0.08 6.13 -9.66
N LEU A 75 0.06 6.10 -8.32
CA LEU A 75 0.60 4.96 -7.59
C LEU A 75 -0.29 3.72 -7.67
N PHE A 76 -1.59 3.88 -7.48
CA PHE A 76 -2.52 2.75 -7.32
C PHE A 76 -3.27 2.37 -8.61
N ASN A 77 -3.21 3.19 -9.66
CA ASN A 77 -3.81 2.86 -10.96
C ASN A 77 -2.75 2.85 -12.07
N VAL A 78 -2.16 3.99 -12.42
CA VAL A 78 -1.25 4.08 -13.59
C VAL A 78 -0.03 3.18 -13.45
N LEU A 79 0.65 3.27 -12.30
CA LEU A 79 1.83 2.47 -12.01
C LEU A 79 1.47 1.00 -11.86
N ALA A 80 0.45 0.69 -11.05
CA ALA A 80 0.04 -0.68 -10.73
C ALA A 80 -0.62 -1.43 -11.91
N ASP A 81 -1.21 -0.74 -12.88
CA ASP A 81 -1.89 -1.40 -14.00
C ASP A 81 -1.11 -1.34 -15.31
N LYS A 82 -0.18 -0.38 -15.48
CA LYS A 82 0.46 -0.11 -16.78
C LYS A 82 1.99 -0.10 -16.74
N LEU A 83 2.59 0.69 -15.83
CA LEU A 83 4.04 0.94 -15.89
C LEU A 83 4.88 -0.13 -15.20
N ASP A 84 4.41 -0.64 -14.06
CA ASP A 84 5.05 -1.74 -13.32
C ASP A 84 3.95 -2.61 -12.72
N PRO A 85 3.32 -3.48 -13.54
CA PRO A 85 2.07 -4.15 -13.16
C PRO A 85 2.15 -4.91 -11.83
N PHE A 86 1.15 -4.69 -10.97
CA PHE A 86 0.97 -5.47 -9.75
C PHE A 86 0.25 -6.77 -10.08
N ASP A 87 0.73 -7.89 -9.51
CA ASP A 87 0.15 -9.20 -9.77
C ASP A 87 -1.03 -9.46 -8.81
N TYR A 88 -2.20 -8.93 -9.18
CA TYR A 88 -3.42 -9.08 -8.39
C TYR A 88 -3.84 -10.55 -8.20
N LYS A 89 -3.51 -11.42 -9.17
CA LYS A 89 -3.82 -12.84 -9.10
C LYS A 89 -2.96 -13.52 -8.04
N ALA A 90 -1.64 -13.40 -8.14
CA ALA A 90 -0.72 -13.97 -7.16
C ALA A 90 -0.96 -13.40 -5.75
N PHE A 91 -1.30 -12.10 -5.67
CA PHE A 91 -1.68 -11.48 -4.41
C PHE A 91 -2.91 -12.15 -3.78
N GLY A 92 -3.99 -12.32 -4.55
CA GLY A 92 -5.22 -12.96 -4.08
C GLY A 92 -5.12 -14.46 -3.80
N GLU A 93 -4.25 -15.17 -4.52
CA GLU A 93 -4.00 -16.61 -4.36
C GLU A 93 -2.98 -16.91 -3.25
N SER A 94 -2.38 -15.88 -2.63
CA SER A 94 -1.37 -16.07 -1.59
C SER A 94 -1.95 -16.82 -0.38
N PRO A 95 -1.25 -17.83 0.16
CA PRO A 95 -1.70 -18.55 1.35
C PRO A 95 -1.54 -17.74 2.64
N SER A 96 -0.87 -16.59 2.58
CA SER A 96 -0.58 -15.74 3.74
C SER A 96 -1.83 -15.01 4.21
N CYS A 97 -2.06 -14.97 5.53
CA CYS A 97 -3.00 -14.01 6.09
C CYS A 97 -2.36 -12.60 5.99
N PHE A 98 -2.83 -11.79 5.05
CA PHE A 98 -2.35 -10.41 4.90
C PHE A 98 -3.35 -9.41 5.48
N LYS A 99 -2.89 -8.59 6.44
CA LYS A 99 -3.68 -7.52 7.06
C LYS A 99 -3.06 -6.15 6.85
N VAL A 100 -3.93 -5.15 6.75
CA VAL A 100 -3.55 -3.75 6.57
C VAL A 100 -4.28 -2.90 7.60
N VAL A 101 -3.52 -2.04 8.27
CA VAL A 101 -4.06 -1.09 9.24
C VAL A 101 -4.50 0.18 8.52
N VAL A 102 -5.67 0.67 8.89
CA VAL A 102 -6.21 1.97 8.49
C VAL A 102 -6.79 2.66 9.72
N THR A 103 -6.87 3.99 9.71
CA THR A 103 -7.51 4.76 10.78
C THR A 103 -8.91 5.15 10.34
N GLU A 104 -9.95 4.78 11.07
CA GLU A 104 -11.31 5.26 10.78
C GLU A 104 -11.42 6.75 11.09
N ARG A 105 -11.93 7.53 10.15
CA ARG A 105 -12.01 8.98 10.26
C ARG A 105 -12.85 9.46 11.45
N GLU A 106 -14.00 8.85 11.69
CA GLU A 106 -14.97 9.38 12.66
C GLU A 106 -14.64 9.00 14.11
N THR A 107 -14.06 7.81 14.33
CA THR A 107 -13.69 7.34 15.66
C THR A 107 -12.22 7.63 16.00
N GLY A 108 -11.36 7.78 14.99
CA GLY A 108 -9.92 7.86 15.17
C GLY A 108 -9.26 6.53 15.56
N GLU A 109 -10.03 5.43 15.57
CA GLU A 109 -9.55 4.11 15.97
C GLU A 109 -8.92 3.35 14.81
N ALA A 110 -8.00 2.42 15.15
CA ALA A 110 -7.40 1.52 14.19
C ALA A 110 -8.42 0.46 13.74
N ALA A 111 -8.56 0.30 12.44
CA ALA A 111 -9.27 -0.80 11.80
C ALA A 111 -8.31 -1.66 10.98
N TYR A 112 -8.55 -2.97 11.02
CA TYR A 112 -7.69 -3.97 10.40
C TYR A 112 -8.46 -4.67 9.29
N PHE A 113 -8.05 -4.45 8.04
CA PHE A 113 -8.64 -5.13 6.90
C PHE A 113 -7.77 -6.28 6.44
N GLN A 114 -8.38 -7.45 6.24
CA GLN A 114 -7.71 -8.65 5.77
C GLN A 114 -8.00 -8.87 4.28
N LEU A 115 -6.97 -9.25 3.52
CA LEU A 115 -7.07 -9.46 2.08
C LEU A 115 -8.23 -10.38 1.67
N ARG A 116 -8.43 -11.48 2.41
CA ARG A 116 -9.43 -12.51 2.13
C ARG A 116 -10.88 -12.00 2.15
N ASP A 117 -11.15 -10.86 2.80
CA ASP A 117 -12.49 -10.30 2.92
C ASP A 117 -12.88 -9.38 1.76
N PHE A 118 -12.01 -9.27 0.75
CA PHE A 118 -12.15 -8.35 -0.38
C PHE A 118 -11.67 -8.99 -1.68
N ASP A 119 -12.13 -8.42 -2.79
CA ASP A 119 -11.48 -8.62 -4.07
C ASP A 119 -10.02 -8.09 -4.02
N PRO A 120 -9.02 -8.83 -4.55
CA PRO A 120 -7.61 -8.43 -4.46
C PRO A 120 -7.30 -7.07 -5.11
N GLU A 121 -7.96 -6.74 -6.22
CA GLU A 121 -7.77 -5.47 -6.91
C GLU A 121 -8.39 -4.33 -6.10
N PHE A 122 -9.61 -4.52 -5.58
CA PHE A 122 -10.24 -3.58 -4.65
C PHE A 122 -9.34 -3.35 -3.42
N PHE A 123 -8.82 -4.41 -2.82
CA PHE A 123 -7.95 -4.32 -1.64
C PHE A 123 -6.70 -3.50 -1.94
N ALA A 124 -6.02 -3.80 -3.06
CA ALA A 124 -4.84 -3.06 -3.47
C ALA A 124 -5.14 -1.58 -3.78
N LYS A 125 -6.23 -1.28 -4.49
CA LYS A 125 -6.55 0.10 -4.94
C LYS A 125 -7.21 0.97 -3.87
N LYS A 126 -7.89 0.36 -2.90
CA LYS A 126 -8.64 1.08 -1.85
C LYS A 126 -8.01 0.92 -0.48
N VAL A 127 -7.77 -0.31 -0.02
CA VAL A 127 -7.29 -0.56 1.35
C VAL A 127 -5.83 -0.09 1.52
N LEU A 128 -4.92 -0.47 0.61
CA LEU A 128 -3.53 0.02 0.68
C LEU A 128 -3.43 1.54 0.47
N ARG A 129 -4.28 2.09 -0.40
CA ARG A 129 -4.40 3.54 -0.61
C ARG A 129 -4.86 4.24 0.66
N ALA A 130 -5.91 3.74 1.31
CA ALA A 130 -6.39 4.27 2.58
C ALA A 130 -5.27 4.26 3.63
N SER A 131 -4.57 3.13 3.74
CA SER A 131 -3.43 2.95 4.65
C SER A 131 -2.26 3.88 4.37
N SER A 132 -2.24 4.56 3.21
CA SER A 132 -1.20 5.52 2.81
C SER A 132 -1.71 6.98 2.73
N SER A 133 -2.97 7.24 3.11
CA SER A 133 -3.61 8.55 3.00
C SER A 133 -3.47 9.37 4.29
N LEU A 134 -2.51 10.29 4.37
CA LEU A 134 -2.35 11.19 5.52
C LEU A 134 -3.36 12.37 5.49
N PRO A 135 -3.93 12.78 6.65
CA PRO A 135 -4.75 13.98 6.78
C PRO A 135 -3.99 15.23 6.34
N PHE A 136 -4.72 16.23 5.83
CA PHE A 136 -4.21 17.48 5.23
C PHE A 136 -3.39 17.31 3.94
N ILE A 137 -2.75 16.15 3.77
CA ILE A 137 -1.85 15.83 2.67
C ILE A 137 -2.57 15.04 1.58
N SER A 138 -3.67 14.34 1.90
CA SER A 138 -4.46 13.54 0.97
C SER A 138 -5.93 13.43 1.41
N ARG A 139 -6.80 13.01 0.51
CA ARG A 139 -8.22 12.74 0.84
C ARG A 139 -8.38 11.37 1.51
N PRO A 140 -9.35 11.23 2.44
CA PRO A 140 -9.69 9.92 2.98
C PRO A 140 -10.25 9.03 1.87
N VAL A 141 -10.15 7.72 2.06
CA VAL A 141 -10.67 6.71 1.14
C VAL A 141 -11.92 6.08 1.73
N GLU A 142 -12.97 6.00 0.93
CA GLU A 142 -14.21 5.33 1.32
C GLU A 142 -14.09 3.82 1.13
N ILE A 143 -14.41 3.06 2.18
CA ILE A 143 -14.48 1.60 2.18
C ILE A 143 -15.76 1.20 2.91
N LYS A 144 -16.69 0.52 2.21
CA LYS A 144 -17.97 0.06 2.76
C LYS A 144 -18.76 1.16 3.52
N GLY A 145 -18.83 2.36 2.95
CA GLY A 145 -19.60 3.50 3.48
C GLY A 145 -18.92 4.27 4.63
N LYS A 146 -17.71 3.90 5.03
CA LYS A 146 -16.89 4.62 6.03
C LYS A 146 -15.63 5.20 5.39
N TYR A 147 -15.12 6.29 5.96
CA TYR A 147 -13.93 6.97 5.49
C TYR A 147 -12.70 6.63 6.34
N TYR A 148 -11.57 6.39 5.67
CA TYR A 148 -10.34 5.97 6.33
C TYR A 148 -9.13 6.77 5.87
N PHE A 149 -8.18 6.91 6.78
CA PHE A 149 -6.85 7.49 6.58
C PHE A 149 -5.75 6.46 6.87
N ASP A 150 -4.50 6.90 6.74
CA ASP A 150 -3.29 6.14 7.02
C ASP A 150 -3.38 5.50 8.41
N GLY A 151 -3.08 4.20 8.48
CA GLY A 151 -3.16 3.45 9.73
C GLY A 151 -2.16 3.92 10.78
N GLY A 152 -1.06 4.55 10.35
CA GLY A 152 0.02 4.99 11.24
C GLY A 152 -0.37 6.13 12.17
N ILE A 153 -1.57 6.71 11.99
CA ILE A 153 -2.16 7.68 12.91
C ILE A 153 -2.63 6.98 14.19
N ALA A 154 -3.27 5.82 14.07
CA ALA A 154 -3.82 5.07 15.19
C ALA A 154 -2.89 3.95 15.66
N ASP A 155 -2.28 3.20 14.72
CA ASP A 155 -1.30 2.15 15.03
C ASP A 155 -0.21 2.08 13.95
N SER A 156 0.99 2.52 14.33
CA SER A 156 2.16 2.58 13.45
C SER A 156 3.07 1.36 13.55
N ILE A 157 2.85 0.48 14.53
CA ILE A 157 3.63 -0.75 14.76
C ILE A 157 2.67 -1.89 15.15
N PRO A 158 1.93 -2.43 14.17
CA PRO A 158 0.94 -3.49 14.39
C PRO A 158 1.52 -4.91 14.39
#